data_AF-A0AAW8XES4-F1
#
_entry.id   AF-A0AAW8XES4-F1
#
_cell.length_a   1.000
_cell.length_b   1.000
_cell.length_c   1.000
_cell.angle_alpha   90.00
_cell.angle_beta   90.00
_cell.angle_gamma   90.00
#
_symmetry.space_group_name_H-M   'P 1'
#
loop_
_entity.id
_entity.type
_entity.pdbx_description
1 polymer ?
#
loop_
_entity_poly.entity_id
_entity_poly.type
_entity_poly.pdbx_seq_one_letter_code
_entity_poly.pdbx_strand_id
1 'polypeptide(L)' 'APVRLWGFSTLSNATEGFYNEANEIIASGSVCLFRSDRVGKHTITFKASNTKTSLSKNITISVIANKLKERTN' A
#
# COMPACT_ATOMS: atom_id res chain seq x y z
N ALA A 1 -6.59 6.88 -11.38
CA ALA A 1 -6.55 5.42 -11.68
C ALA A 1 -5.94 4.72 -10.48
N PRO A 2 -6.30 3.46 -10.18
CA PRO A 2 -5.66 2.71 -9.11
C PRO A 2 -4.21 2.35 -9.47
N VAL A 3 -3.36 2.16 -8.46
CA VAL A 3 -1.97 1.71 -8.59
C VAL A 3 -1.86 0.31 -7.98
N ARG A 4 -1.20 -0.62 -8.68
CA ARG A 4 -0.91 -1.95 -8.13
C ARG A 4 0.38 -1.90 -7.32
N LEU A 5 0.30 -2.30 -6.07
CA LEU A 5 1.45 -2.52 -5.20
C LEU A 5 1.75 -4.01 -5.16
N TRP A 6 3.04 -4.34 -5.21
CA TRP A 6 3.56 -5.69 -5.09
C TRP A 6 4.52 -5.71 -3.91
N GLY A 7 4.36 -6.69 -3.04
CA GLY A 7 5.19 -6.90 -1.86
C GLY A 7 5.42 -8.38 -1.71
N PHE A 8 6.66 -8.77 -1.43
CA PHE A 8 7.02 -10.15 -1.19
C PHE A 8 7.99 -10.20 -0.03
N SER A 9 7.89 -11.25 0.77
CA SER A 9 8.81 -11.54 1.85
C SER A 9 9.59 -12.82 1.55
N THR A 10 10.84 -12.85 2.00
CA THR A 10 11.61 -14.10 2.08
C THR A 10 11.39 -14.84 3.40
N LEU A 11 10.56 -14.28 4.30
CA LEU A 11 10.21 -14.91 5.57
C LEU A 11 9.33 -16.14 5.32
N SER A 12 9.83 -17.32 5.68
CA SER A 12 9.11 -18.58 5.49
C SER A 12 7.85 -18.65 6.35
N ASN A 13 6.79 -19.23 5.76
CA ASN A 13 5.47 -19.41 6.38
C ASN A 13 4.90 -18.12 6.98
N ALA A 14 5.15 -16.98 6.32
CA ALA A 14 4.65 -15.70 6.76
C ALA A 14 3.22 -15.45 6.25
N THR A 15 2.40 -14.85 7.10
CA THR A 15 1.20 -14.13 6.67
C THR A 15 1.63 -12.75 6.19
N GLU A 16 1.25 -12.41 4.97
CA GLU A 16 1.59 -11.13 4.33
C GLU A 16 0.35 -10.25 4.18
N GLY A 17 0.56 -8.94 4.18
CA GLY A 17 -0.51 -8.00 3.87
C GLY A 17 -0.05 -6.54 3.82
N PHE A 18 -0.94 -5.72 3.30
CA PHE A 18 -0.78 -4.28 3.20
C PHE A 18 -1.72 -3.61 4.20
N TYR A 19 -1.21 -2.58 4.87
CA TYR A 19 -1.87 -1.87 5.94
C TYR A 19 -1.88 -0.37 5.63
N ASN A 20 -2.96 0.32 6.00
CA ASN A 20 -3.04 1.78 5.88
C ASN A 20 -2.40 2.50 7.08
N GLU A 21 -2.52 3.83 7.12
CA GLU A 21 -1.98 4.70 8.18
C GLU A 21 -2.62 4.46 9.55
N ALA A 22 -3.86 3.97 9.57
CA ALA A 22 -4.57 3.56 10.78
C ALA A 22 -4.23 2.11 11.20
N ASN A 23 -3.27 1.48 10.52
CA ASN A 23 -2.84 0.10 10.75
C ASN A 23 -3.93 -0.94 10.46
N GLU A 24 -4.90 -0.61 9.60
CA GLU A 24 -5.95 -1.51 9.16
C GLU A 24 -5.50 -2.25 7.89
N ILE A 25 -5.83 -3.54 7.79
CA ILE A 25 -5.50 -4.33 6.61
C ILE A 25 -6.35 -3.86 5.41
N ILE A 26 -5.68 -3.54 4.31
CA ILE A 26 -6.33 -3.13 3.06
C ILE A 26 -6.19 -4.19 1.95
N ALA A 27 -5.26 -5.14 2.11
CA ALA A 27 -5.14 -6.33 1.27
C ALA A 27 -4.31 -7.40 1.98
N SER A 28 -4.68 -8.67 1.80
CA SER A 28 -3.89 -9.83 2.25
C SER A 28 -3.06 -10.40 1.10
N GLY A 29 -1.89 -10.94 1.43
CA GLY A 29 -0.96 -11.52 0.45
C GLY A 29 -0.07 -10.47 -0.23
N SER A 30 0.38 -10.80 -1.44
CA SER A 30 1.50 -10.11 -2.10
C SER A 30 1.09 -8.96 -3.04
N VAL A 31 -0.22 -8.76 -3.26
CA VAL A 31 -0.74 -7.73 -4.19
C VAL A 31 -1.82 -6.88 -3.53
N CYS A 32 -1.72 -5.55 -3.69
CA CYS A 32 -2.74 -4.59 -3.26
C CYS A 32 -3.09 -3.64 -4.41
N LEU A 33 -4.39 -3.40 -4.62
CA LEU A 33 -4.86 -2.39 -5.56
C LEU A 33 -5.19 -1.10 -4.80
N PHE A 34 -4.22 -0.20 -4.73
CA PHE A 34 -4.37 1.07 -4.03
C PHE A 34 -5.15 2.08 -4.87
N ARG A 35 -6.14 2.73 -4.25
CA ARG A 35 -6.88 3.86 -4.81
C ARG A 35 -7.08 4.90 -3.72
N SER A 36 -6.92 6.17 -4.09
CA SER A 36 -7.24 7.29 -3.22
C SER A 36 -7.72 8.46 -4.07
N ASP A 37 -8.73 9.16 -3.56
CA ASP A 37 -9.29 10.41 -4.05
C ASP A 37 -8.67 11.64 -3.36
N ARG A 38 -7.99 11.44 -2.22
CA ARG A 38 -7.33 12.49 -1.46
C ARG A 38 -5.94 12.79 -2.04
N VAL A 39 -5.77 14.01 -2.55
CA VAL A 39 -4.46 14.57 -2.91
C VAL A 39 -3.58 14.65 -1.65
N GLY A 40 -2.33 14.21 -1.77
CA GLY A 40 -1.38 14.17 -0.65
C GLY A 40 -0.56 12.89 -0.62
N LYS A 41 0.24 12.75 0.44
CA LYS A 41 1.01 11.54 0.70
C LYS A 41 0.15 10.54 1.46
N HIS A 42 0.27 9.28 1.07
CA HIS A 42 -0.33 8.13 1.74
C HIS A 42 0.78 7.15 2.08
N THR A 43 0.82 6.71 3.33
CA THR A 43 1.76 5.67 3.76
C THR A 43 1.04 4.33 3.83
N ILE A 44 1.47 3.39 3.01
CA ILE A 44 1.05 1.99 3.07
C ILE A 44 2.19 1.19 3.69
N THR A 45 1.88 0.31 4.63
CA THR A 45 2.88 -0.58 5.23
C THR A 45 2.66 -1.99 4.71
N PHE A 46 3.65 -2.57 4.02
CA PHE A 46 3.68 -4.00 3.78
C PHE A 46 4.24 -4.70 5.03
N LYS A 47 3.55 -5.74 5.51
CA LYS A 47 3.98 -6.55 6.65
C LYS A 47 4.02 -8.01 6.27
N ALA A 48 5.01 -8.71 6.80
CA ALA A 48 5.11 -10.15 6.76
C ALA A 48 5.44 -10.67 8.15
N SER A 49 4.61 -11.54 8.70
CA SER A 49 4.78 -12.07 10.05
C SER A 49 4.51 -13.56 10.11
N ASN A 50 5.31 -14.27 10.88
CA ASN A 50 5.06 -15.65 11.29
C ASN A 50 5.05 -15.75 12.83
N THR A 51 5.08 -16.97 13.38
CA THR A 51 5.04 -17.18 14.84
C THR A 51 6.28 -16.69 15.60
N LYS A 52 7.37 -16.34 14.90
CA LYS A 52 8.66 -15.97 15.50
C LYS A 52 9.06 -14.53 15.23
N THR A 53 8.72 -13.99 14.06
CA THR A 53 9.22 -12.68 13.60
C THR A 53 8.14 -11.91 12.86
N SER A 54 8.17 -10.59 13.00
CA SER A 54 7.37 -9.65 12.23
C SER A 54 8.28 -8.62 11.55
N LEU A 55 8.16 -8.48 10.24
CA LEU A 55 8.89 -7.53 9.42
C LEU A 55 7.91 -6.58 8.74
N SER A 56 8.33 -5.34 8.53
CA SER A 56 7.52 -4.35 7.81
C SER A 56 8.35 -3.36 7.00
N LYS A 57 7.76 -2.84 5.93
CA LYS A 57 8.31 -1.75 5.12
C LYS A 57 7.22 -0.76 4.73
N ASN A 58 7.56 0.52 4.78
CA ASN A 58 6.68 1.61 4.40
C ASN A 58 6.85 1.92 2.91
N ILE A 59 5.72 2.13 2.24
CA ILE A 59 5.57 2.51 0.84
C ILE A 59 4.84 3.85 0.85
N THR A 60 5.50 4.92 0.41
CA THR A 60 4.87 6.24 0.32
C THR A 60 4.34 6.47 -1.09
N ILE A 61 3.06 6.80 -1.20
CA ILE A 61 2.39 7.10 -2.47
C ILE A 61 1.94 8.56 -2.44
N SER A 62 2.46 9.36 -3.37
CA SER A 62 2.04 10.75 -3.55
C SER A 62 0.95 10.82 -4.60
N VAL A 63 -0.27 11.15 -4.18
CA VAL A 63 -1.40 11.44 -5.07
C VAL A 63 -1.38 12.93 -5.39
N ILE A 64 -1.30 13.27 -6.68
CA ILE A 64 -1.26 14.66 -7.15
C ILE A 64 -2.52 14.99 -7.95
N ALA A 65 -2.93 16.27 -7.91
CA ALA A 65 -4.05 16.75 -8.71
C ALA A 65 -3.75 16.61 -10.21
N ASN A 66 -4.75 16.18 -10.98
CA ASN A 66 -4.61 16.05 -12.42
C ASN A 66 -4.91 17.39 -13.13
N LYS A 67 -3.90 18.25 -13.21
CA LYS A 67 -3.98 19.56 -13.88
C LYS A 67 -4.27 19.47 -15.39
N LEU A 68 -4.10 18.30 -16.01
CA LEU A 68 -4.44 18.11 -17.43
C LEU A 68 -5.94 17.96 -17.65
N LYS A 69 -6.69 17.46 -16.66
CA LYS A 69 -8.16 17.41 -16.71
C LYS A 69 -8.83 18.76 -16.42
N GLU A 70 -8.15 19.65 -15.70
CA GLU A 70 -8.70 20.95 -15.30
C GLU A 70 -8.76 21.96 -16.47
N ARG A 71 -7.97 21.77 -17.54
CA ARG A 71 -7.93 22.68 -18.70
C ARG A 71 -9.04 22.43 -19.73
N THR A 72 -9.84 21.37 -19.56
CA THR A 72 -10.85 20.94 -20.54
C THR A 72 -12.29 21.28 -20.14
N ASN A 73 -12.48 21.99 -19.02
CA ASN A 73 -13.78 22.53 -18.58
C ASN A 73 -13.83 24.05 -18.77
#